data_AF-A0A1J4XS20-F1
#
_entry.id   AF-A0A1J4XS20-F1
#
_cell.length_a   1.000
_cell.length_b   1.000
_cell.length_c   1.000
_cell.angle_alpha   90.00
_cell.angle_beta   90.00
_cell.angle_gamma   90.00
#
_symmetry.space_group_name_H-M   'P 1'
#
loop_
_entity.id
_entity.type
_entity.pdbx_description
1 polymer ?
#
loop_
_entity_poly.entity_id
_entity_poly.type
_entity_poly.pdbx_seq_one_letter_code
_entity_poly.pdbx_strand_id
1 'polypeptide(L)'
;MTQAVVRDLQKNRFKMWVILLSMAAVLYAKKENPVITGINTFESKDRHGIIINATEPLEYKITSSQSPPQVLIEFKNVKYGMEGAFVKYIHLPPVYRVEARAMLSGGDKVQIRFDMDRIVDIQVDRNGTNLIFSWIPTAVERERRARARQVNQFDITVSINFKEAELINVLRLIAKQNNLNIIAGEEVVGTVTANLKDVSLGDALDALLKVNNYDWFLKENIIVVKPMDQQLEGELETRIYKLEYVDAGALSAALSNVLSQKGKVQVFSKVLTGGASGGASGGGGAAGGGGGAAGGGALAALAGAAGGGGGAAGGGGGAAGGGTGGSGGSTDILLVSDLHNNFNEIERVIDQLDQPIPQINISVKFIETNLDMNERLGINWNMRASLVGGDQGTAGTFPIGKWKNLSLATLDVLSFTAILDILSSDNQTRLIQEPQVTTAENMMANVSVGTTYPVTVPTAEGGLAGTQPVTFQDQDIQINLSVQPKINEKVFITMSINAVVQALVGFTGPNADRPIISERTTTTQVRVRNGETLLIGGLIFEQEDQSLTKLPLLGNIPLIGGLFRNKSEVTKQRELLIFITPNIVSDTLTQP
;
A
#
# COMPACT_ATOMS: atom_id res chain seq x y z
N MET A 1 48.93 24.02 49.50
CA MET A 1 48.12 23.06 48.69
C MET A 1 48.09 23.37 47.19
N THR A 2 48.87 24.33 46.68
CA THR A 2 48.71 24.89 45.32
C THR A 2 49.58 24.25 44.24
N GLN A 3 50.64 23.49 44.56
CA GLN A 3 51.45 22.81 43.53
C GLN A 3 50.94 21.39 43.16
N ALA A 4 50.21 20.72 44.05
CA ALA A 4 49.68 19.37 43.78
C ALA A 4 48.54 19.40 42.75
N VAL A 5 47.64 20.38 42.86
CA VAL A 5 46.47 20.54 41.96
C VAL A 5 46.90 20.93 40.54
N VAL A 6 47.97 21.73 40.39
CA VAL A 6 48.48 22.13 39.07
C VAL A 6 49.14 20.97 38.34
N ARG A 7 49.85 20.07 39.05
CA ARG A 7 50.40 18.84 38.45
C ARG A 7 49.30 17.89 37.98
N ASP A 8 48.21 17.78 38.73
CA ASP A 8 47.12 16.86 38.39
C ASP A 8 46.30 17.37 37.18
N LEU A 9 46.09 18.68 37.09
CA LEU A 9 45.50 19.32 35.91
C LEU A 9 46.37 19.16 34.65
N GLN A 10 47.69 19.27 34.76
CA GLN A 10 48.60 19.04 33.63
C GLN A 10 48.58 17.57 33.17
N LYS A 11 48.51 16.61 34.12
CA LYS A 11 48.41 15.17 33.82
C LYS A 11 47.10 14.81 33.12
N ASN A 12 45.98 15.42 33.54
CA ASN A 12 44.68 15.20 32.90
C ASN A 12 44.56 15.88 31.53
N ARG A 13 45.17 17.06 31.34
CA ARG A 13 45.23 17.69 30.01
C ARG A 13 46.11 16.89 29.05
N PHE A 14 47.19 16.27 29.54
CA PHE A 14 48.02 15.37 28.73
C PHE A 14 47.27 14.08 28.37
N LYS A 15 46.55 13.46 29.30
CA LYS A 15 45.65 12.32 29.00
C LYS A 15 44.56 12.69 28.00
N MET A 16 43.96 13.87 28.12
CA MET A 16 42.94 14.36 27.20
C MET A 16 43.52 14.65 25.80
N TRP A 17 44.74 15.19 25.72
CA TRP A 17 45.47 15.35 24.47
C TRP A 17 45.83 14.00 23.83
N VAL A 18 46.23 12.99 24.61
CA VAL A 18 46.50 11.63 24.11
C VAL A 18 45.21 10.96 23.61
N ILE A 19 44.07 11.17 24.28
CA ILE A 19 42.76 10.66 23.83
C ILE A 19 42.31 11.37 22.54
N LEU A 20 42.45 12.69 22.46
CA LEU A 20 42.19 13.45 21.23
C LEU A 20 43.13 13.06 20.10
N LEU A 21 44.41 12.78 20.39
CA LEU A 21 45.38 12.32 19.41
C LEU A 21 45.09 10.87 18.97
N SER A 22 44.61 10.01 19.88
CA SER A 22 44.17 8.65 19.51
C SER A 22 42.86 8.65 18.73
N MET A 23 41.94 9.57 19.04
CA MET A 23 40.67 9.72 18.32
C MET A 23 40.91 10.38 16.94
N ALA A 24 41.85 11.31 16.85
CA ALA A 24 42.35 11.82 15.59
C ALA A 24 43.10 10.73 14.80
N ALA A 25 43.86 9.85 15.45
CA ALA A 25 44.52 8.72 14.79
C ALA A 25 43.52 7.64 14.32
N VAL A 26 42.38 7.46 15.00
CA VAL A 26 41.27 6.61 14.52
C VAL A 26 40.58 7.24 13.31
N LEU A 27 40.45 8.57 13.26
CA LEU A 27 39.97 9.31 12.08
C LEU A 27 41.01 9.40 10.94
N TYR A 28 42.29 9.21 11.24
CA TYR A 28 43.41 9.16 10.30
C TYR A 28 43.95 7.74 10.10
N ALA A 29 43.14 6.72 10.37
CA ALA A 29 43.45 5.36 9.94
C ALA A 29 43.33 5.32 8.41
N LYS A 30 44.46 5.09 7.73
CA LYS A 30 44.54 4.88 6.28
C LYS A 30 43.48 3.86 5.87
N LYS A 31 42.40 4.33 5.22
CA LYS A 31 41.30 3.48 4.75
C LYS A 31 41.91 2.34 3.92
N GLU A 32 41.74 1.10 4.37
CA GLU A 32 42.29 -0.05 3.66
C GLU A 32 41.58 -0.20 2.32
N ASN A 33 42.35 -0.51 1.27
CA ASN A 33 41.79 -0.67 -0.06
C ASN A 33 40.83 -1.88 -0.09
N PRO A 34 39.60 -1.74 -0.64
CA PRO A 34 38.65 -2.84 -0.78
C PRO A 34 39.29 -4.08 -1.40
N VAL A 35 38.91 -5.27 -0.92
CA VAL A 35 39.42 -6.55 -1.40
C VAL A 35 38.31 -7.31 -2.12
N ILE A 36 38.57 -7.78 -3.34
CA ILE A 36 37.69 -8.75 -4.02
C ILE A 36 37.97 -10.14 -3.43
N THR A 37 36.95 -10.73 -2.82
CA THR A 37 37.04 -12.02 -2.11
C THR A 37 36.54 -13.20 -2.94
N GLY A 38 35.65 -12.96 -3.91
CA GLY A 38 34.95 -14.01 -4.64
C GLY A 38 34.43 -13.54 -6.00
N ILE A 39 34.43 -14.42 -6.99
CA ILE A 39 33.82 -14.22 -8.31
C ILE A 39 33.06 -15.51 -8.64
N ASN A 40 31.74 -15.44 -8.60
CA ASN A 40 30.84 -16.56 -8.84
C ASN A 40 30.03 -16.30 -10.10
N THR A 41 29.66 -17.34 -10.83
CA THR A 41 28.74 -17.25 -11.98
C THR A 41 27.38 -17.79 -11.57
N PHE A 42 26.30 -17.18 -12.04
CA PHE A 42 24.95 -17.73 -11.89
C PHE A 42 24.30 -17.95 -13.26
N GLU A 43 23.48 -18.98 -13.33
CA GLU A 43 22.74 -19.38 -14.52
C GLU A 43 21.26 -19.48 -14.14
N SER A 44 20.41 -18.69 -14.81
CA SER A 44 18.96 -18.73 -14.66
C SER A 44 18.32 -18.71 -16.05
N LYS A 45 17.08 -19.19 -16.16
CA LYS A 45 16.37 -19.32 -17.45
C LYS A 45 16.33 -18.02 -18.25
N ASP A 46 16.20 -16.88 -17.56
CA ASP A 46 16.02 -15.57 -18.20
C ASP A 46 17.29 -14.71 -18.23
N ARG A 47 18.22 -14.93 -17.30
CA ARG A 47 19.43 -14.11 -17.14
C ARG A 47 20.60 -14.95 -16.66
N HIS A 48 21.75 -14.75 -17.31
CA HIS A 48 23.04 -15.29 -16.83
C HIS A 48 23.89 -14.15 -16.31
N GLY A 49 24.80 -14.43 -15.39
CA GLY A 49 25.65 -13.37 -14.88
C GLY A 49 26.77 -13.81 -13.96
N ILE A 50 27.47 -12.79 -13.43
CA ILE A 50 28.61 -12.95 -12.54
C ILE A 50 28.42 -12.05 -11.32
N ILE A 51 28.68 -12.62 -10.16
CA ILE A 51 28.64 -11.97 -8.86
C ILE A 51 30.07 -11.78 -8.39
N ILE A 52 30.45 -10.53 -8.12
CA ILE A 52 31.72 -10.16 -7.53
C ILE A 52 31.46 -9.84 -6.06
N ASN A 53 32.12 -10.58 -5.19
CA ASN A 53 32.06 -10.37 -3.74
C ASN A 53 33.21 -9.47 -3.29
N ALA A 54 32.90 -8.46 -2.50
CA ALA A 54 33.87 -7.51 -1.99
C ALA A 54 33.63 -7.16 -0.51
N THR A 55 34.69 -6.71 0.16
CA THR A 55 34.63 -6.27 1.56
C THR A 55 33.99 -4.89 1.72
N GLU A 56 34.07 -4.06 0.69
CA GLU A 56 33.55 -2.69 0.65
C GLU A 56 33.00 -2.37 -0.76
N PRO A 57 32.15 -1.34 -0.90
CA PRO A 57 31.72 -0.79 -2.18
C PRO A 57 32.86 -0.58 -3.19
N LEU A 58 32.74 -1.17 -4.39
CA LEU A 58 33.74 -1.03 -5.45
C LEU A 58 33.35 0.06 -6.46
N GLU A 59 34.28 0.95 -6.78
CA GLU A 59 34.18 1.81 -7.96
C GLU A 59 34.70 1.07 -9.20
N TYR A 60 33.95 1.13 -10.30
CA TYR A 60 34.27 0.42 -11.54
C TYR A 60 34.10 1.31 -12.76
N LYS A 61 34.87 1.02 -13.82
CA LYS A 61 34.72 1.62 -15.15
C LYS A 61 34.56 0.51 -16.19
N ILE A 62 33.49 0.58 -16.98
CA ILE A 62 33.22 -0.36 -18.07
C ILE A 62 33.73 0.24 -19.39
N THR A 63 34.45 -0.56 -20.17
CA THR A 63 34.90 -0.24 -21.52
C THR A 63 34.53 -1.39 -22.45
N SER A 64 33.81 -1.13 -23.54
CA SER A 64 33.50 -2.13 -24.57
C SER A 64 34.44 -1.98 -25.76
N SER A 65 34.83 -3.11 -26.37
CA SER A 65 35.66 -3.17 -27.57
C SER A 65 35.04 -4.13 -28.57
N GLN A 66 34.93 -3.70 -29.83
CA GLN A 66 34.22 -4.41 -30.90
C GLN A 66 35.11 -5.36 -31.73
N SER A 67 36.42 -5.38 -31.50
CA SER A 67 37.37 -6.17 -32.30
C SER A 67 38.60 -6.55 -31.48
N PRO A 68 38.63 -7.74 -30.83
CA PRO A 68 37.54 -8.73 -30.69
C PRO A 68 36.41 -8.24 -29.74
N PRO A 69 35.17 -8.78 -29.84
CA PRO A 69 34.05 -8.40 -28.98
C PRO A 69 34.35 -8.77 -27.52
N GLN A 70 34.64 -7.75 -26.72
CA GLN A 70 34.96 -7.93 -25.30
C GLN A 70 34.46 -6.75 -24.48
N VAL A 71 34.11 -7.02 -23.23
CA VAL A 71 33.83 -5.99 -22.23
C VAL A 71 34.89 -6.07 -21.14
N LEU A 72 35.53 -4.93 -20.86
CA LEU A 72 36.53 -4.78 -19.83
C LEU A 72 35.96 -3.95 -18.68
N ILE A 73 36.06 -4.48 -17.47
CA ILE A 73 35.66 -3.81 -16.23
C ILE A 73 36.92 -3.56 -15.41
N GLU A 74 37.20 -2.28 -15.16
CA GLU A 74 38.36 -1.85 -14.40
C GLU A 74 37.96 -1.34 -13.02
N PHE A 75 38.56 -1.91 -11.98
CA PHE A 75 38.40 -1.49 -10.60
C PHE A 75 39.65 -0.73 -10.14
N LYS A 76 39.47 0.45 -9.56
CA LYS A 76 40.57 1.30 -9.06
C LYS A 76 40.63 1.24 -7.54
N ASN A 77 41.85 1.20 -7.00
CA ASN A 77 42.12 1.12 -5.56
C ASN A 77 41.53 -0.15 -4.91
N VAL A 78 41.59 -1.27 -5.61
CA VAL A 78 41.06 -2.57 -5.17
C VAL A 78 42.16 -3.61 -5.16
N LYS A 79 42.30 -4.33 -4.04
CA LYS A 79 43.21 -5.47 -3.93
C LYS A 79 42.52 -6.74 -4.43
N TYR A 80 43.30 -7.56 -5.13
CA TYR A 80 42.86 -8.86 -5.59
C TYR A 80 43.15 -9.90 -4.51
N GLY A 81 42.10 -10.39 -3.84
CA GLY A 81 42.22 -11.32 -2.70
C GLY A 81 42.33 -12.79 -3.08
N MET A 82 42.41 -13.13 -4.37
CA MET A 82 42.50 -14.50 -4.87
C MET A 82 43.93 -14.83 -5.33
N GLU A 83 44.29 -16.11 -5.24
CA GLU A 83 45.58 -16.61 -5.74
C GLU A 83 45.52 -16.81 -7.27
N GLY A 84 46.37 -16.10 -8.01
CA GLY A 84 46.51 -16.26 -9.48
C GLY A 84 45.41 -15.58 -10.30
N ALA A 85 45.44 -15.70 -11.63
CA ALA A 85 44.37 -15.15 -12.48
C ALA A 85 43.16 -16.10 -12.48
N PHE A 86 41.97 -15.58 -12.19
CA PHE A 86 40.73 -16.34 -12.34
C PHE A 86 40.36 -16.41 -13.82
N VAL A 87 40.27 -17.62 -14.38
CA VAL A 87 39.80 -17.83 -15.75
C VAL A 87 38.69 -18.86 -15.72
N LYS A 88 37.51 -18.50 -16.25
CA LYS A 88 36.36 -19.40 -16.36
C LYS A 88 35.80 -19.39 -17.77
N TYR A 89 35.70 -20.56 -18.37
CA TYR A 89 35.02 -20.77 -19.65
C TYR A 89 33.53 -21.01 -19.38
N ILE A 90 32.69 -20.27 -20.08
CA ILE A 90 31.23 -20.36 -19.99
C ILE A 90 30.75 -20.95 -21.31
N HIS A 91 30.03 -22.07 -21.27
CA HIS A 91 29.56 -22.75 -22.49
C HIS A 91 28.25 -22.16 -23.06
N LEU A 92 27.90 -20.92 -22.67
CA LEU A 92 26.59 -20.31 -22.88
C LEU A 92 26.73 -18.91 -23.50
N PRO A 93 26.49 -18.72 -24.80
CA PRO A 93 26.63 -17.43 -25.48
C PRO A 93 25.63 -16.39 -24.95
N PRO A 94 25.98 -15.10 -24.87
CA PRO A 94 27.07 -14.47 -25.64
C PRO A 94 28.45 -14.45 -24.98
N VAL A 95 28.56 -14.61 -23.66
CA VAL A 95 29.86 -14.64 -22.96
C VAL A 95 30.41 -16.06 -22.96
N TYR A 96 31.59 -16.29 -23.52
CA TYR A 96 32.21 -17.62 -23.52
C TYR A 96 33.44 -17.74 -22.62
N ARG A 97 34.04 -16.62 -22.21
CA ARG A 97 35.19 -16.63 -21.30
C ARG A 97 35.19 -15.39 -20.42
N VAL A 98 35.55 -15.60 -19.16
CA VAL A 98 35.70 -14.56 -18.15
C VAL A 98 37.08 -14.69 -17.55
N GLU A 99 37.83 -13.60 -17.53
CA GLU A 99 39.17 -13.54 -16.95
C GLU A 99 39.27 -12.37 -15.97
N ALA A 100 39.63 -12.64 -14.72
CA ALA A 100 39.95 -11.61 -13.73
C ALA A 100 41.42 -11.68 -13.35
N ARG A 101 42.10 -10.52 -13.38
CA ARG A 101 43.52 -10.42 -13.04
C ARG A 101 43.85 -9.11 -12.32
N ALA A 102 44.80 -9.17 -11.41
CA ALA A 102 45.42 -7.98 -10.83
C ALA A 102 46.41 -7.35 -11.82
N MET A 103 46.42 -6.03 -11.93
CA MET A 103 47.45 -5.31 -12.69
C MET A 103 48.62 -4.93 -11.80
N LEU A 104 49.81 -5.41 -12.14
CA LEU A 104 51.05 -5.09 -11.43
C LEU A 104 51.58 -3.68 -11.71
N SER A 105 51.06 -2.99 -12.73
CA SER A 105 51.54 -1.68 -13.16
C SER A 105 50.52 -0.58 -12.84
N GLY A 106 50.84 0.24 -11.82
CA GLY A 106 50.11 1.48 -11.53
C GLY A 106 49.09 1.45 -10.39
N GLY A 107 49.34 0.69 -9.32
CA GLY A 107 48.55 0.63 -8.08
C GLY A 107 47.57 -0.54 -8.01
N ASP A 108 46.91 -0.70 -6.86
CA ASP A 108 45.88 -1.73 -6.58
C ASP A 108 44.72 -1.61 -7.59
N LYS A 109 44.86 -2.27 -8.75
CA LYS A 109 43.89 -2.27 -9.83
C LYS A 109 43.56 -3.70 -10.24
N VAL A 110 42.28 -3.99 -10.38
CA VAL A 110 41.78 -5.28 -10.85
C VAL A 110 41.04 -5.09 -12.16
N GLN A 111 41.31 -5.94 -13.15
CA GLN A 111 40.60 -5.97 -14.41
C GLN A 111 39.84 -7.29 -14.55
N ILE A 112 38.57 -7.18 -14.95
CA ILE A 112 37.75 -8.33 -15.34
C ILE A 112 37.37 -8.17 -16.80
N ARG A 113 37.69 -9.17 -17.60
CA ARG A 113 37.44 -9.21 -19.04
C ARG A 113 36.39 -10.27 -19.33
N PHE A 114 35.39 -9.89 -20.12
CA PHE A 114 34.37 -10.77 -20.68
C PHE A 114 34.64 -10.88 -22.18
N ASP A 115 35.05 -12.06 -22.63
CA ASP A 115 35.17 -12.35 -24.06
C ASP A 115 33.82 -12.87 -24.55
N MET A 116 33.28 -12.21 -25.59
CA MET A 116 31.94 -12.43 -26.09
C MET A 116 31.92 -12.77 -27.58
N ASP A 117 30.89 -13.48 -28.04
CA ASP A 117 30.64 -13.70 -29.47
C ASP A 117 30.09 -12.44 -30.17
N ARG A 118 29.36 -11.62 -29.43
CA ARG A 118 28.80 -10.32 -29.83
C ARG A 118 28.68 -9.39 -28.62
N ILE A 119 28.83 -8.09 -28.83
CA ILE A 119 28.56 -7.12 -27.75
C ILE A 119 27.06 -7.08 -27.45
N VAL A 120 26.74 -7.19 -26.17
CA VAL A 120 25.40 -7.05 -25.61
C VAL A 120 25.44 -6.06 -24.44
N ASP A 121 24.29 -5.47 -24.14
CA ASP A 121 24.17 -4.62 -22.96
C ASP A 121 24.22 -5.48 -21.69
N ILE A 122 25.15 -5.14 -20.80
CA ILE A 122 25.33 -5.78 -19.51
C ILE A 122 24.61 -4.93 -18.47
N GLN A 123 23.64 -5.53 -17.77
CA GLN A 123 22.97 -4.91 -16.63
C GLN A 123 23.83 -5.06 -15.39
N VAL A 124 23.93 -4.01 -14.58
CA VAL A 124 24.75 -4.00 -13.36
C VAL A 124 23.86 -3.71 -12.16
N ASP A 125 23.67 -4.72 -11.32
CA ASP A 125 22.93 -4.63 -10.08
C ASP A 125 23.90 -4.62 -8.90
N ARG A 126 23.55 -3.88 -7.84
CA ARG A 126 24.36 -3.79 -6.63
C ARG A 126 23.59 -4.31 -5.44
N ASN A 127 24.13 -5.33 -4.78
CA ASN A 127 23.55 -5.94 -3.59
C ASN A 127 24.53 -5.80 -2.41
N GLY A 128 24.36 -4.73 -1.63
CA GLY A 128 25.28 -4.36 -0.54
C GLY A 128 26.70 -4.05 -1.04
N THR A 129 27.65 -4.92 -0.72
CA THR A 129 29.05 -4.86 -1.18
C THR A 129 29.30 -5.66 -2.46
N ASN A 130 28.34 -6.48 -2.90
CA ASN A 130 28.48 -7.32 -4.08
C ASN A 130 28.00 -6.61 -5.35
N LEU A 131 28.68 -6.85 -6.46
CA LEU A 131 28.30 -6.38 -7.79
C LEU A 131 27.87 -7.54 -8.67
N ILE A 132 26.72 -7.42 -9.30
CA ILE A 132 26.12 -8.45 -10.15
C ILE A 132 26.07 -7.92 -11.58
N PHE A 133 26.79 -8.58 -12.48
CA PHE A 133 26.77 -8.30 -13.91
C PHE A 133 25.90 -9.34 -14.60
N SER A 134 24.80 -8.94 -15.24
CA SER A 134 23.87 -9.87 -15.88
C SER A 134 23.62 -9.53 -17.35
N TRP A 135 23.39 -10.56 -18.16
CA TRP A 135 23.07 -10.45 -19.59
C TRP A 135 21.99 -11.47 -19.99
N ILE A 136 21.33 -11.19 -21.10
CA ILE A 136 20.28 -12.05 -21.66
C ILE A 136 20.94 -13.19 -22.47
N PRO A 137 20.58 -14.46 -22.25
CA PRO A 137 21.08 -15.59 -23.04
C PRO A 137 20.68 -15.49 -24.51
N THR A 138 21.54 -15.96 -25.41
CA THR A 138 21.26 -15.90 -26.86
C THR A 138 20.03 -16.71 -27.28
N ALA A 139 19.70 -17.78 -26.56
CA ALA A 139 18.50 -18.58 -26.81
C ALA A 139 17.20 -17.77 -26.58
N VAL A 140 17.11 -17.09 -25.44
CA VAL A 140 15.95 -16.25 -25.06
C VAL A 140 15.78 -15.08 -26.04
N GLU A 141 16.89 -14.46 -26.45
CA GLU A 141 16.87 -13.38 -27.44
C GLU A 141 16.39 -13.85 -28.82
N ARG A 142 16.76 -15.07 -29.24
CA ARG A 142 16.25 -15.66 -30.50
C ARG A 142 14.75 -15.91 -30.44
N GLU A 143 14.24 -16.40 -29.32
CA GLU A 143 12.79 -16.59 -29.13
C GLU A 143 12.03 -15.27 -29.10
N ARG A 144 12.56 -14.23 -28.44
CA ARG A 144 11.98 -12.87 -28.47
C ARG A 144 11.94 -12.33 -29.90
N ARG A 145 13.02 -12.48 -30.68
CA ARG A 145 13.04 -12.04 -32.08
C ARG A 145 12.15 -12.88 -32.99
N ALA A 146 12.03 -14.19 -32.74
CA ALA A 146 11.11 -15.05 -33.48
C ALA A 146 9.65 -14.65 -33.24
N ARG A 147 9.28 -14.37 -31.99
CA ARG A 147 7.96 -13.82 -31.62
C ARG A 147 7.73 -12.43 -32.22
N ALA A 148 8.71 -11.52 -32.13
CA ALA A 148 8.61 -10.19 -32.72
C ALA A 148 8.47 -10.23 -34.26
N ARG A 149 9.06 -11.22 -34.93
CA ARG A 149 8.89 -11.42 -36.38
C ARG A 149 7.49 -11.93 -36.76
N GLN A 150 6.83 -12.70 -35.89
CA GLN A 150 5.44 -13.11 -36.12
C GLN A 150 4.43 -11.95 -36.03
N VAL A 151 4.78 -10.86 -35.33
CA VAL A 151 3.91 -9.69 -35.18
C VAL A 151 3.91 -8.77 -36.42
N ASN A 152 4.91 -8.87 -37.31
CA ASN A 152 5.10 -7.94 -38.42
C ASN A 152 4.41 -8.31 -39.75
N GLN A 153 3.39 -9.18 -39.75
CA GLN A 153 2.68 -9.54 -41.00
C GLN A 153 1.68 -8.46 -41.48
N PHE A 154 1.48 -7.40 -40.69
CA PHE A 154 0.48 -6.34 -40.95
C PHE A 154 1.05 -5.05 -41.58
N ASP A 155 2.37 -4.92 -41.75
CA ASP A 155 3.02 -3.65 -42.15
C ASP A 155 3.21 -3.50 -43.68
N ILE A 156 2.40 -4.22 -44.47
CA ILE A 156 2.44 -4.12 -45.94
C ILE A 156 1.71 -2.85 -46.35
N THR A 157 2.43 -1.89 -46.94
CA THR A 157 1.85 -0.63 -47.43
C THR A 157 1.29 -0.78 -48.84
N VAL A 158 0.10 -0.23 -49.07
CA VAL A 158 -0.64 -0.28 -50.33
C VAL A 158 -0.87 1.14 -50.87
N SER A 159 -0.56 1.32 -52.16
CA SER A 159 -0.75 2.58 -52.89
C SER A 159 -1.51 2.30 -54.19
N ILE A 160 -2.82 2.52 -54.19
CA ILE A 160 -3.69 2.22 -55.34
C ILE A 160 -4.81 3.27 -55.45
N ASN A 161 -5.19 3.60 -56.68
CA ASN A 161 -6.29 4.50 -56.98
C ASN A 161 -7.41 3.75 -57.72
N PHE A 162 -8.63 3.86 -57.22
CA PHE A 162 -9.83 3.25 -57.76
C PHE A 162 -10.91 4.31 -57.96
N LYS A 163 -11.59 4.25 -59.11
CA LYS A 163 -12.76 5.06 -59.40
C LYS A 163 -13.88 4.16 -59.88
N GLU A 164 -15.00 4.15 -59.15
CA GLU A 164 -16.20 3.37 -59.48
C GLU A 164 -15.90 1.89 -59.77
N ALA A 165 -14.95 1.30 -59.03
CA ALA A 165 -14.53 -0.08 -59.24
C ALA A 165 -15.40 -1.03 -58.41
N GLU A 166 -15.70 -2.23 -58.94
CA GLU A 166 -16.35 -3.28 -58.18
C GLU A 166 -15.46 -3.75 -57.02
N LEU A 167 -16.01 -3.82 -55.81
CA LEU A 167 -15.30 -4.17 -54.58
C LEU A 167 -14.56 -5.51 -54.71
N ILE A 168 -15.16 -6.51 -55.35
CA ILE A 168 -14.53 -7.82 -55.58
C ILE A 168 -13.26 -7.72 -56.43
N ASN A 169 -13.23 -6.83 -57.42
CA ASN A 169 -12.07 -6.64 -58.29
C ASN A 169 -10.96 -5.85 -57.57
N VAL A 170 -11.34 -4.88 -56.75
CA VAL A 170 -10.43 -4.15 -55.87
C VAL A 170 -9.71 -5.10 -54.91
N LEU A 171 -10.46 -5.95 -54.21
CA LEU A 171 -9.91 -6.91 -53.26
C LEU A 171 -9.01 -7.95 -53.94
N ARG A 172 -9.41 -8.46 -55.12
CA ARG A 172 -8.57 -9.36 -55.94
C ARG A 172 -7.25 -8.70 -56.36
N LEU A 173 -7.29 -7.41 -56.72
CA LEU A 173 -6.09 -6.66 -57.09
C LEU A 173 -5.14 -6.51 -55.90
N ILE A 174 -5.67 -6.13 -54.73
CA ILE A 174 -4.90 -6.00 -53.48
C ILE A 174 -4.28 -7.33 -53.06
N ALA A 175 -5.05 -8.41 -53.11
CA ALA A 175 -4.57 -9.76 -52.78
C ALA A 175 -3.46 -10.21 -53.74
N LYS A 176 -3.65 -9.98 -55.05
CA LYS A 176 -2.66 -10.33 -56.09
C LYS A 176 -1.36 -9.53 -55.96
N GLN A 177 -1.43 -8.23 -55.66
CA GLN A 177 -0.25 -7.39 -55.50
C GLN A 177 0.62 -7.83 -54.31
N ASN A 178 -0.01 -8.36 -53.26
CA ASN A 178 0.65 -8.71 -52.00
C ASN A 178 0.86 -10.22 -51.81
N ASN A 179 0.62 -11.05 -52.84
CA ASN A 179 0.72 -12.51 -52.79
C ASN A 179 -0.15 -13.17 -51.70
N LEU A 180 -1.31 -12.59 -51.42
CA LEU A 180 -2.29 -13.11 -50.46
C LEU A 180 -3.38 -13.89 -51.20
N ASN A 181 -3.89 -14.94 -50.55
CA ASN A 181 -5.09 -15.64 -51.01
C ASN A 181 -6.32 -14.88 -50.52
N ILE A 182 -7.41 -14.89 -51.29
CA ILE A 182 -8.67 -14.27 -50.89
C ILE A 182 -9.83 -15.26 -51.03
N ILE A 183 -10.68 -15.29 -50.00
CA ILE A 183 -11.96 -15.95 -49.99
C ILE A 183 -13.03 -14.87 -49.77
N ALA A 184 -13.77 -14.57 -50.82
CA ALA A 184 -14.93 -13.68 -50.78
C ALA A 184 -16.15 -14.49 -51.24
N GLY A 185 -17.23 -14.46 -50.47
CA GLY A 185 -18.50 -15.09 -50.85
C GLY A 185 -19.14 -14.43 -52.08
N GLU A 186 -20.13 -15.09 -52.70
CA GLU A 186 -20.95 -14.52 -53.80
C GLU A 186 -21.73 -13.26 -53.37
N GLU A 187 -21.76 -13.01 -52.06
CA GLU A 187 -22.44 -11.92 -51.38
C GLU A 187 -21.66 -10.61 -51.32
N VAL A 188 -20.40 -10.53 -51.80
CA VAL A 188 -19.63 -9.26 -51.80
C VAL A 188 -20.00 -8.41 -53.01
N VAL A 189 -21.03 -7.56 -52.85
CA VAL A 189 -21.56 -6.66 -53.87
C VAL A 189 -21.40 -5.21 -53.43
N GLY A 190 -20.74 -4.40 -54.25
CA GLY A 190 -20.55 -2.98 -53.96
C GLY A 190 -19.59 -2.31 -54.93
N THR A 191 -19.70 -0.99 -55.07
CA THR A 191 -18.74 -0.17 -55.82
C THR A 191 -17.97 0.72 -54.85
N VAL A 192 -16.67 0.89 -55.10
CA VAL A 192 -15.81 1.70 -54.24
C VAL A 192 -14.98 2.65 -55.09
N THR A 193 -14.86 3.88 -54.59
CA THR A 193 -13.97 4.91 -55.11
C THR A 193 -13.04 5.32 -53.97
N ALA A 194 -11.74 5.08 -54.13
CA ALA A 194 -10.76 5.35 -53.10
C ALA A 194 -9.40 5.67 -53.72
N ASN A 195 -8.67 6.61 -53.12
CA ASN A 195 -7.29 6.91 -53.48
C ASN A 195 -6.42 6.65 -52.25
N LEU A 196 -5.71 5.53 -52.25
CA LEU A 196 -4.86 5.07 -51.15
C LEU A 196 -3.40 5.34 -51.50
N LYS A 197 -2.65 5.95 -50.58
CA LYS A 197 -1.22 6.19 -50.72
C LYS A 197 -0.50 5.89 -49.41
N ASP A 198 0.43 4.94 -49.46
CA ASP A 198 1.28 4.51 -48.35
C ASP A 198 0.46 4.13 -47.09
N VAL A 199 -0.69 3.47 -47.30
CA VAL A 199 -1.61 3.04 -46.24
C VAL A 199 -1.32 1.60 -45.88
N SER A 200 -1.38 1.23 -44.60
CA SER A 200 -1.23 -0.18 -44.20
C SER A 200 -2.34 -1.04 -44.80
N LEU A 201 -2.05 -2.30 -45.14
CA LEU A 201 -3.02 -3.22 -45.72
C LEU A 201 -4.25 -3.38 -44.82
N GLY A 202 -4.05 -3.45 -43.51
CA GLY A 202 -5.12 -3.56 -42.54
C GLY A 202 -6.05 -2.34 -42.57
N ASP A 203 -5.49 -1.14 -42.53
CA ASP A 203 -6.27 0.10 -42.57
C ASP A 203 -6.99 0.29 -43.91
N ALA A 204 -6.34 -0.10 -45.01
CA ALA A 204 -6.93 -0.08 -46.34
C ALA A 204 -8.12 -1.02 -46.46
N LEU A 205 -8.01 -2.27 -45.98
CA LEU A 205 -9.11 -3.24 -46.00
C LEU A 205 -10.25 -2.80 -45.09
N ASP A 206 -9.94 -2.30 -43.89
CA ASP A 206 -10.92 -1.73 -42.95
C ASP A 206 -11.71 -0.59 -43.58
N ALA A 207 -11.03 0.37 -44.23
CA ALA A 207 -11.67 1.52 -44.85
C ALA A 207 -12.57 1.13 -46.05
N LEU A 208 -12.18 0.12 -46.83
CA LEU A 208 -12.93 -0.32 -48.01
C LEU A 208 -14.13 -1.21 -47.66
N LEU A 209 -13.98 -2.07 -46.65
CA LEU A 209 -14.97 -3.10 -46.32
C LEU A 209 -16.03 -2.60 -45.32
N LYS A 210 -15.63 -1.83 -44.29
CA LYS A 210 -16.57 -1.31 -43.28
C LYS A 210 -17.61 -0.36 -43.89
N VAL A 211 -17.27 0.36 -44.96
CA VAL A 211 -18.21 1.24 -45.68
C VAL A 211 -19.37 0.47 -46.31
N ASN A 212 -19.15 -0.80 -46.64
CA ASN A 212 -20.15 -1.67 -47.28
C ASN A 212 -20.66 -2.78 -46.31
N ASN A 213 -20.50 -2.62 -44.99
CA ASN A 213 -20.91 -3.58 -43.96
C ASN A 213 -20.27 -4.98 -44.09
N TYR A 214 -19.04 -5.05 -44.62
CA TYR A 214 -18.25 -6.28 -44.61
C TYR A 214 -17.16 -6.21 -43.53
N ASP A 215 -16.93 -7.35 -42.91
CA ASP A 215 -15.81 -7.59 -42.00
C ASP A 215 -14.78 -8.46 -42.72
N TRP A 216 -13.53 -8.39 -42.25
CA TRP A 216 -12.46 -9.26 -42.75
C TRP A 216 -11.60 -9.77 -41.62
N PHE A 217 -11.07 -10.96 -41.81
CA PHE A 217 -10.03 -11.49 -40.95
C PHE A 217 -8.93 -12.14 -41.79
N LEU A 218 -7.70 -11.95 -41.35
CA LEU A 218 -6.53 -12.60 -41.92
C LEU A 218 -6.24 -13.87 -41.14
N LYS A 219 -6.23 -15.00 -41.82
CA LYS A 219 -5.75 -16.26 -41.26
C LYS A 219 -4.57 -16.75 -42.09
N GLU A 220 -3.37 -16.68 -41.50
CA GLU A 220 -2.09 -17.00 -42.13
C GLU A 220 -1.82 -16.18 -43.39
N ASN A 221 -2.22 -16.68 -44.57
CA ASN A 221 -2.05 -16.02 -45.87
C ASN A 221 -3.37 -15.83 -46.61
N ILE A 222 -4.50 -16.04 -45.93
CA ILE A 222 -5.84 -16.01 -46.52
C ILE A 222 -6.62 -14.85 -45.91
N ILE A 223 -7.03 -13.90 -46.75
CA ILE A 223 -8.02 -12.87 -46.43
C ILE A 223 -9.41 -13.48 -46.62
N VAL A 224 -10.20 -13.51 -45.56
CA VAL A 224 -11.60 -13.95 -45.64
C VAL A 224 -12.48 -12.73 -45.46
N VAL A 225 -13.37 -12.45 -46.42
CA VAL A 225 -14.28 -11.30 -46.42
C VAL A 225 -15.71 -11.80 -46.27
N LYS A 226 -16.45 -11.26 -45.29
CA LYS A 226 -17.80 -11.72 -44.93
C LYS A 226 -18.69 -10.58 -44.46
N PRO A 227 -20.03 -10.70 -44.57
CA PRO A 227 -20.94 -9.67 -44.07
C PRO A 227 -20.89 -9.60 -42.53
N MET A 228 -20.96 -8.37 -41.97
CA MET A 228 -20.86 -8.14 -40.51
C MET A 228 -21.94 -8.87 -39.68
N ASP A 229 -23.08 -9.21 -40.29
CA ASP A 229 -24.22 -9.85 -39.63
C ASP A 229 -24.01 -11.36 -39.33
N GLN A 230 -22.97 -11.98 -39.91
CA GLN A 230 -22.75 -13.42 -39.77
C GLN A 230 -21.68 -13.72 -38.71
N GLN A 231 -22.10 -14.21 -37.56
CA GLN A 231 -21.20 -14.57 -36.45
C GLN A 231 -20.48 -15.88 -36.75
N LEU A 232 -19.14 -15.91 -36.58
CA LEU A 232 -18.32 -17.10 -36.82
C LEU A 232 -17.60 -17.57 -35.57
N GLU A 233 -17.56 -18.89 -35.41
CA GLU A 233 -16.60 -19.56 -34.54
C GLU A 233 -15.18 -19.30 -35.07
N GLY A 234 -14.33 -18.64 -34.26
CA GLY A 234 -12.92 -18.38 -34.57
C GLY A 234 -12.55 -16.94 -34.94
N GLU A 235 -13.50 -15.99 -34.96
CA GLU A 235 -13.21 -14.55 -35.08
C GLU A 235 -12.67 -13.96 -33.77
N LEU A 236 -13.20 -14.46 -32.65
CA LEU A 236 -12.82 -14.05 -31.31
C LEU A 236 -11.71 -14.97 -30.82
N GLU A 237 -10.57 -14.40 -30.48
CA GLU A 237 -9.53 -15.08 -29.73
C GLU A 237 -9.87 -14.96 -28.23
N THR A 238 -9.72 -16.04 -27.47
CA THR A 238 -9.93 -16.03 -26.01
C THR A 238 -8.58 -16.14 -25.32
N ARG A 239 -8.24 -15.14 -24.49
CA ARG A 239 -7.06 -15.16 -23.61
C ARG A 239 -7.46 -15.25 -22.16
N ILE A 240 -6.64 -15.95 -21.39
CA ILE A 240 -6.80 -16.15 -19.95
C ILE A 240 -5.79 -15.23 -19.25
N TYR A 241 -6.28 -14.29 -18.47
CA TYR A 241 -5.48 -13.44 -17.59
C TYR A 241 -5.65 -13.87 -16.15
N LYS A 242 -4.53 -14.03 -15.45
CA LYS A 242 -4.54 -14.30 -14.02
C LYS A 242 -4.23 -12.99 -13.30
N LEU A 243 -5.18 -12.50 -12.52
CA LEU A 243 -5.02 -11.25 -11.76
C LEU A 243 -4.34 -11.55 -10.42
N GLU A 244 -3.46 -10.65 -9.98
CA GLU A 244 -2.72 -10.80 -8.71
C GLU A 244 -3.24 -9.88 -7.61
N TYR A 245 -3.65 -8.65 -7.93
CA TYR A 245 -3.97 -7.60 -6.95
C TYR A 245 -5.41 -7.09 -7.07
N VAL A 246 -6.01 -7.14 -8.26
CA VAL A 246 -7.36 -6.61 -8.52
C VAL A 246 -8.40 -7.70 -8.70
N ASP A 247 -9.60 -7.45 -8.17
CA ASP A 247 -10.78 -8.30 -8.39
C ASP A 247 -11.23 -8.26 -9.86
N ALA A 248 -11.47 -9.44 -10.43
CA ALA A 248 -11.93 -9.58 -11.80
C ALA A 248 -13.30 -8.94 -12.05
N GLY A 249 -14.16 -8.86 -11.01
CA GLY A 249 -15.43 -8.14 -11.08
C GLY A 249 -15.24 -6.65 -11.39
N ALA A 250 -14.42 -5.96 -10.58
CA ALA A 250 -14.08 -4.55 -10.79
C ALA A 250 -13.44 -4.30 -12.16
N LEU A 251 -12.55 -5.20 -12.59
CA LEU A 251 -11.83 -5.05 -13.86
C LEU A 251 -12.71 -5.32 -15.09
N SER A 252 -13.70 -6.23 -14.99
CA SER A 252 -14.67 -6.48 -16.06
C SER A 252 -15.50 -5.25 -16.43
N ALA A 253 -15.86 -4.43 -15.45
CA ALA A 253 -16.59 -3.19 -15.67
C ALA A 253 -15.74 -2.16 -16.42
N ALA A 254 -14.45 -2.05 -16.07
CA ALA A 254 -13.52 -1.14 -16.76
C ALA A 254 -13.26 -1.59 -18.21
N LEU A 255 -13.09 -2.89 -18.43
CA LEU A 255 -12.85 -3.45 -19.76
C LEU A 255 -14.06 -3.35 -20.69
N SER A 256 -15.29 -3.28 -20.17
CA SER A 256 -16.50 -3.17 -21.00
C SER A 256 -16.49 -2.00 -21.99
N ASN A 257 -15.77 -0.92 -21.66
CA ASN A 257 -15.61 0.25 -22.53
C ASN A 257 -14.46 0.12 -23.56
N VAL A 258 -13.57 -0.85 -23.37
CA VAL A 258 -12.38 -1.09 -24.22
C VAL A 258 -12.63 -2.27 -25.17
N LEU A 259 -13.53 -3.18 -24.82
CA LEU A 259 -13.93 -4.30 -25.65
C LEU A 259 -14.58 -3.85 -26.97
N SER A 260 -14.43 -4.65 -28.02
CA SER A 260 -15.19 -4.45 -29.25
C SER A 260 -16.68 -4.73 -29.05
N GLN A 261 -17.53 -4.33 -30.01
CA GLN A 261 -18.97 -4.62 -29.99
C GLN A 261 -19.29 -6.14 -29.90
N LYS A 262 -18.33 -7.00 -30.25
CA LYS A 262 -18.45 -8.47 -30.22
C LYS A 262 -17.73 -9.10 -29.02
N GLY A 263 -16.95 -8.33 -28.27
CA GLY A 263 -16.12 -8.80 -27.16
C GLY A 263 -16.93 -9.30 -25.97
N LYS A 264 -16.44 -10.34 -25.29
CA LYS A 264 -17.06 -10.91 -24.08
C LYS A 264 -16.01 -11.13 -23.01
N VAL A 265 -16.35 -10.77 -21.78
CA VAL A 265 -15.53 -11.03 -20.59
C VAL A 265 -16.27 -11.99 -19.69
N GLN A 266 -15.56 -13.04 -19.25
CA GLN A 266 -16.04 -14.01 -18.27
C GLN A 266 -15.09 -14.00 -17.08
N VAL A 267 -15.66 -13.86 -15.90
CA VAL A 267 -14.92 -13.88 -14.63
C VAL A 267 -15.03 -15.27 -14.02
N PHE A 268 -13.89 -15.85 -13.66
CA PHE A 268 -13.80 -17.09 -12.91
C PHE A 268 -13.07 -16.82 -11.60
N SER A 269 -13.81 -16.69 -10.51
CA SER A 269 -13.22 -16.74 -9.18
C SER A 269 -13.12 -18.19 -8.74
N LYS A 270 -11.92 -18.62 -8.34
CA LYS A 270 -11.72 -19.92 -7.70
C LYS A 270 -12.23 -19.84 -6.27
N VAL A 271 -13.53 -19.75 -6.09
CA VAL A 271 -14.10 -19.91 -4.76
C VAL A 271 -13.93 -21.38 -4.39
N LEU A 272 -13.04 -21.65 -3.43
CA LEU A 272 -13.05 -22.89 -2.66
C LEU A 272 -14.32 -22.88 -1.79
N THR A 273 -15.48 -22.96 -2.42
CA THR A 273 -16.67 -23.42 -1.73
C THR A 273 -16.43 -24.90 -1.45
N GLY A 274 -16.02 -25.20 -0.22
CA GLY A 274 -16.09 -26.56 0.30
C GLY A 274 -17.46 -27.10 -0.03
N GLY A 275 -17.49 -28.18 -0.81
CA GLY A 275 -18.72 -28.77 -1.30
C GLY A 275 -19.66 -29.11 -0.14
N ALA A 276 -20.70 -28.30 0.03
CA ALA A 276 -21.97 -28.77 0.53
C ALA A 276 -22.85 -28.98 -0.70
N SER A 277 -22.89 -30.23 -1.15
CA SER A 277 -23.86 -30.74 -2.11
C SER A 277 -25.28 -30.48 -1.59
N GLY A 278 -25.93 -29.44 -2.11
CA GLY A 278 -27.37 -29.24 -2.04
C GLY A 278 -27.89 -29.22 -3.46
N GLY A 279 -28.32 -30.38 -3.96
CA GLY A 279 -28.88 -30.51 -5.30
C GLY A 279 -30.15 -29.66 -5.46
N ALA A 280 -30.18 -28.87 -6.53
CA ALA A 280 -31.41 -28.41 -7.16
C ALA A 280 -31.19 -28.47 -8.67
N SER A 281 -31.52 -29.64 -9.20
CA SER A 281 -31.72 -29.93 -10.61
C SER A 281 -32.94 -29.22 -11.18
N GLY A 282 -32.81 -28.72 -12.41
CA GLY A 282 -33.91 -28.34 -13.31
C GLY A 282 -33.93 -26.83 -13.59
N GLY A 283 -33.62 -26.29 -14.76
CA GLY A 283 -33.62 -26.86 -16.11
C GLY A 283 -34.73 -26.21 -16.95
N GLY A 284 -34.33 -25.33 -17.90
CA GLY A 284 -35.14 -24.82 -19.02
C GLY A 284 -36.10 -23.68 -18.66
N GLY A 285 -36.24 -22.61 -19.44
CA GLY A 285 -36.25 -22.53 -20.90
C GLY A 285 -37.54 -21.81 -21.29
N ALA A 286 -37.42 -20.83 -22.19
CA ALA A 286 -38.42 -19.80 -22.48
C ALA A 286 -39.69 -20.27 -23.22
N ALA A 287 -40.64 -19.32 -23.26
CA ALA A 287 -41.73 -19.07 -24.22
C ALA A 287 -43.12 -19.70 -23.97
N GLY A 288 -44.14 -18.86 -24.17
CA GLY A 288 -45.53 -19.29 -24.38
C GLY A 288 -46.58 -18.43 -23.68
N GLY A 289 -47.26 -17.56 -24.43
CA GLY A 289 -48.33 -16.69 -23.93
C GLY A 289 -49.72 -17.32 -23.86
N GLY A 290 -50.73 -16.46 -23.69
CA GLY A 290 -52.15 -16.78 -23.84
C GLY A 290 -52.94 -16.62 -22.54
N GLY A 291 -53.89 -15.69 -22.54
CA GLY A 291 -54.76 -15.38 -21.42
C GLY A 291 -55.87 -16.41 -21.17
N GLY A 292 -56.64 -16.18 -20.12
CA GLY A 292 -57.82 -16.98 -19.80
C GLY A 292 -58.33 -16.65 -18.41
N ALA A 293 -59.56 -16.16 -18.39
CA ALA A 293 -60.23 -15.56 -17.25
C ALA A 293 -60.93 -16.57 -16.33
N ALA A 294 -61.31 -16.04 -15.16
CA ALA A 294 -62.53 -16.34 -14.39
C ALA A 294 -62.63 -17.68 -13.63
N GLY A 295 -63.11 -17.56 -12.39
CA GLY A 295 -63.63 -18.67 -11.60
C GLY A 295 -63.59 -18.37 -10.11
N GLY A 296 -64.66 -17.77 -9.59
CA GLY A 296 -64.77 -17.30 -8.21
C GLY A 296 -65.23 -18.35 -7.20
N GLY A 297 -65.52 -17.88 -5.98
CA GLY A 297 -66.12 -18.69 -4.93
C GLY A 297 -65.95 -18.06 -3.56
N ALA A 298 -67.00 -17.39 -3.10
CA ALA A 298 -67.04 -16.62 -1.86
C ALA A 298 -67.55 -17.47 -0.67
N LEU A 299 -67.47 -16.83 0.51
CA LEU A 299 -68.36 -16.94 1.69
C LEU A 299 -68.07 -17.99 2.77
N ALA A 300 -67.52 -17.45 3.87
CA ALA A 300 -68.15 -17.33 5.18
C ALA A 300 -68.57 -18.60 5.97
N ALA A 301 -67.83 -18.81 7.07
CA ALA A 301 -68.28 -19.36 8.35
C ALA A 301 -67.16 -19.01 9.37
N LEU A 302 -67.35 -18.69 10.64
CA LEU A 302 -68.48 -18.33 11.50
C LEU A 302 -67.81 -17.86 12.82
N ALA A 303 -68.40 -16.88 13.49
CA ALA A 303 -68.39 -16.67 14.95
C ALA A 303 -67.06 -16.56 15.72
N GLY A 304 -66.89 -15.40 16.36
CA GLY A 304 -65.93 -15.21 17.43
C GLY A 304 -66.33 -15.91 18.73
N ALA A 305 -65.32 -16.23 19.53
CA ALA A 305 -65.41 -16.37 20.97
C ALA A 305 -64.00 -16.18 21.57
N ALA A 306 -63.93 -15.25 22.52
CA ALA A 306 -63.13 -15.27 23.74
C ALA A 306 -61.68 -15.81 23.71
N GLY A 307 -60.77 -15.00 24.26
CA GLY A 307 -59.65 -15.56 25.04
C GLY A 307 -58.32 -14.85 24.92
N GLY A 308 -58.12 -13.86 25.79
CA GLY A 308 -56.96 -13.77 26.69
C GLY A 308 -55.53 -13.93 26.17
N GLY A 309 -54.73 -12.90 26.44
CA GLY A 309 -53.37 -13.09 26.97
C GLY A 309 -52.23 -13.01 25.97
N GLY A 310 -51.88 -11.80 25.56
CA GLY A 310 -50.60 -11.52 24.92
C GLY A 310 -49.44 -11.63 25.91
N GLY A 311 -48.62 -12.67 25.78
CA GLY A 311 -47.26 -12.72 26.29
C GLY A 311 -46.31 -12.19 25.23
N ALA A 312 -45.73 -11.01 25.45
CA ALA A 312 -44.67 -10.46 24.62
C ALA A 312 -43.31 -10.85 25.22
N ALA A 313 -42.70 -11.90 24.66
CA ALA A 313 -41.27 -12.14 24.73
C ALA A 313 -40.65 -11.54 23.46
N GLY A 314 -39.87 -10.46 23.61
CA GLY A 314 -39.16 -9.78 22.53
C GLY A 314 -37.67 -9.72 22.83
N GLY A 315 -36.99 -10.87 22.75
CA GLY A 315 -35.53 -10.96 22.75
C GLY A 315 -35.02 -10.88 21.31
N GLY A 316 -34.70 -9.68 20.84
CA GLY A 316 -34.04 -9.45 19.56
C GLY A 316 -32.54 -9.72 19.68
N GLY A 317 -32.13 -10.96 19.37
CA GLY A 317 -30.74 -11.28 19.07
C GLY A 317 -30.37 -10.73 17.69
N GLY A 318 -29.83 -9.51 17.66
CA GLY A 318 -29.19 -8.95 16.47
C GLY A 318 -27.87 -9.69 16.23
N ALA A 319 -27.88 -10.65 15.31
CA ALA A 319 -26.67 -11.21 14.75
C ALA A 319 -25.94 -10.09 13.99
N ALA A 320 -24.85 -9.62 14.58
CA ALA A 320 -23.86 -8.82 13.90
C ALA A 320 -23.38 -9.61 12.68
N GLY A 321 -23.75 -9.12 11.49
CA GLY A 321 -23.14 -9.54 10.23
C GLY A 321 -21.66 -9.16 10.29
N GLY A 322 -20.85 -10.08 10.79
CA GLY A 322 -19.41 -10.05 10.59
C GLY A 322 -19.17 -10.11 9.08
N GLY A 323 -18.87 -8.95 8.50
CA GLY A 323 -18.32 -8.89 7.16
C GLY A 323 -17.06 -9.72 7.14
N THR A 324 -17.16 -10.92 6.56
CA THR A 324 -16.02 -11.75 6.23
C THR A 324 -15.25 -11.05 5.11
N GLY A 325 -14.43 -10.06 5.47
CA GLY A 325 -13.37 -9.48 4.64
C GLY A 325 -12.18 -10.43 4.52
N GLY A 326 -12.45 -11.73 4.40
CA GLY A 326 -11.45 -12.72 4.04
C GLY A 326 -11.38 -12.80 2.52
N SER A 327 -10.67 -11.86 1.88
CA SER A 327 -10.15 -12.10 0.54
C SER A 327 -9.04 -13.15 0.68
N GLY A 328 -9.44 -14.40 0.85
CA GLY A 328 -8.54 -15.53 0.74
C GLY A 328 -8.26 -15.68 -0.74
N GLY A 329 -7.10 -15.16 -1.17
CA GLY A 329 -6.53 -15.17 -2.53
C GLY A 329 -7.15 -16.16 -3.52
N SER A 330 -8.38 -15.88 -3.96
CA SER A 330 -8.89 -16.45 -5.18
C SER A 330 -8.11 -15.71 -6.24
N THR A 331 -7.16 -16.41 -6.86
CA THR A 331 -6.58 -15.92 -8.10
C THR A 331 -7.75 -15.78 -9.06
N ASP A 332 -8.22 -14.57 -9.24
CA ASP A 332 -9.35 -14.32 -10.10
C ASP A 332 -8.85 -14.40 -11.53
N ILE A 333 -9.44 -15.34 -12.26
CA ILE A 333 -9.09 -15.62 -13.64
C ILE A 333 -10.08 -14.85 -14.49
N LEU A 334 -9.55 -14.02 -15.37
CA LEU A 334 -10.32 -13.25 -16.32
C LEU A 334 -10.17 -13.87 -17.71
N LEU A 335 -11.27 -14.38 -18.25
CA LEU A 335 -11.34 -14.86 -19.63
C LEU A 335 -11.85 -13.71 -20.50
N VAL A 336 -11.00 -13.21 -21.38
CA VAL A 336 -11.36 -12.15 -22.32
C VAL A 336 -11.40 -12.73 -23.72
N SER A 337 -12.53 -12.62 -24.38
CA SER A 337 -12.74 -13.05 -25.77
C SER A 337 -12.98 -11.81 -26.63
N ASP A 338 -12.08 -11.48 -27.53
CA ASP A 338 -12.20 -10.32 -28.41
C ASP A 338 -11.43 -10.52 -29.74
N LEU A 339 -11.47 -9.52 -30.62
CA LEU A 339 -10.68 -9.44 -31.85
C LEU A 339 -9.18 -9.40 -31.52
N HIS A 340 -8.37 -10.09 -32.33
CA HIS A 340 -6.91 -10.16 -32.16
C HIS A 340 -6.26 -8.78 -31.97
N ASN A 341 -6.69 -7.79 -32.76
CA ASN A 341 -6.10 -6.45 -32.75
C ASN A 341 -6.40 -5.66 -31.45
N ASN A 342 -7.47 -6.01 -30.72
CA ASN A 342 -7.88 -5.28 -29.51
C ASN A 342 -7.10 -5.72 -28.26
N PHE A 343 -6.45 -6.89 -28.31
CA PHE A 343 -5.74 -7.44 -27.15
C PHE A 343 -4.59 -6.56 -26.65
N ASN A 344 -3.93 -5.81 -27.54
CA ASN A 344 -2.85 -4.91 -27.13
C ASN A 344 -3.35 -3.78 -26.20
N GLU A 345 -4.56 -3.24 -26.44
CA GLU A 345 -5.15 -2.23 -25.57
C GLU A 345 -5.69 -2.84 -24.27
N ILE A 346 -6.29 -4.03 -24.36
CA ILE A 346 -6.78 -4.77 -23.19
C ILE A 346 -5.63 -5.09 -22.23
N GLU A 347 -4.50 -5.62 -22.74
CA GLU A 347 -3.32 -5.93 -21.93
C GLU A 347 -2.77 -4.67 -21.25
N ARG A 348 -2.66 -3.56 -21.98
CA ARG A 348 -2.19 -2.28 -21.42
C ARG A 348 -3.07 -1.77 -20.28
N VAL A 349 -4.39 -1.96 -20.38
CA VAL A 349 -5.34 -1.57 -19.33
C VAL A 349 -5.24 -2.51 -18.13
N ILE A 350 -5.13 -3.82 -18.36
CA ILE A 350 -4.94 -4.81 -17.29
C ILE A 350 -3.66 -4.51 -16.51
N ASP A 351 -2.53 -4.31 -17.18
CA ASP A 351 -1.23 -4.03 -16.55
C ASP A 351 -1.22 -2.71 -15.75
N GLN A 352 -2.00 -1.72 -16.18
CA GLN A 352 -2.12 -0.44 -15.47
C GLN A 352 -3.01 -0.54 -14.23
N LEU A 353 -4.02 -1.40 -14.25
CA LEU A 353 -4.98 -1.56 -13.16
C LEU A 353 -4.51 -2.59 -12.12
N ASP A 354 -3.91 -3.70 -12.55
CA ASP A 354 -3.43 -4.78 -11.68
C ASP A 354 -2.09 -4.44 -11.01
N GLN A 355 -2.12 -3.43 -10.14
CA GLN A 355 -0.96 -2.96 -9.37
C GLN A 355 -1.11 -3.29 -7.88
N PRO A 356 0.02 -3.54 -7.18
CA PRO A 356 -0.01 -3.82 -5.75
C PRO A 356 -0.57 -2.64 -4.96
N ILE A 357 -1.56 -2.92 -4.11
CA ILE A 357 -2.15 -1.91 -3.23
C ILE A 357 -1.15 -1.61 -2.09
N PRO A 358 -0.68 -0.36 -1.93
CA PRO A 358 0.24 -0.01 -0.87
C PRO A 358 -0.41 -0.18 0.52
N GLN A 359 0.40 -0.60 1.48
CA GLN A 359 -0.02 -0.72 2.88
C GLN A 359 0.44 0.49 3.69
N ILE A 360 -0.39 0.92 4.62
CA ILE A 360 -0.12 2.03 5.53
C ILE A 360 -0.19 1.50 6.95
N ASN A 361 0.92 1.62 7.68
CA ASN A 361 0.97 1.46 9.12
C ASN A 361 0.61 2.80 9.77
N ILE A 362 -0.25 2.78 10.78
CA ILE A 362 -0.76 3.95 11.46
C ILE A 362 -0.53 3.73 12.94
N SER A 363 0.29 4.59 13.54
CA SER A 363 0.49 4.64 14.99
C SER A 363 -0.24 5.84 15.59
N VAL A 364 -0.99 5.60 16.66
CA VAL A 364 -1.71 6.63 17.41
C VAL A 364 -1.19 6.64 18.85
N LYS A 365 -0.85 7.82 19.37
CA LYS A 365 -0.41 7.99 20.76
C LYS A 365 -1.39 8.86 21.51
N PHE A 366 -1.89 8.33 22.63
CA PHE A 366 -2.76 9.04 23.56
C PHE A 366 -1.94 9.50 24.76
N ILE A 367 -1.75 10.81 24.89
CA ILE A 367 -0.97 11.40 25.98
C ILE A 367 -1.89 12.27 26.80
N GLU A 368 -1.90 12.06 28.12
CA GLU A 368 -2.66 12.89 29.05
C GLU A 368 -1.70 13.75 29.87
N THR A 369 -2.01 15.03 30.00
CA THR A 369 -1.27 15.98 30.86
C THR A 369 -2.25 16.70 31.78
N ASN A 370 -1.83 16.97 33.02
CA ASN A 370 -2.55 17.95 33.84
C ASN A 370 -2.17 19.37 33.38
N LEU A 371 -3.12 20.29 33.48
CA LEU A 371 -2.90 21.72 33.22
C LEU A 371 -2.82 22.46 34.55
N ASP A 372 -1.80 23.32 34.70
CA ASP A 372 -1.67 24.20 35.85
C ASP A 372 -2.64 25.39 35.76
N MET A 373 -2.89 26.07 36.87
CA MET A 373 -3.80 27.22 36.97
C MET A 373 -3.51 28.37 35.97
N ASN A 374 -2.31 28.41 35.39
CA ASN A 374 -1.90 29.41 34.40
C ASN A 374 -2.14 28.97 32.93
N GLU A 375 -2.51 27.71 32.68
CA GLU A 375 -2.70 27.12 31.33
C GLU A 375 -4.19 26.83 31.01
N ARG A 376 -5.13 27.51 31.67
CA ARG A 376 -6.59 27.23 31.58
C ARG A 376 -7.23 27.43 30.20
N LEU A 377 -6.52 28.02 29.24
CA LEU A 377 -6.95 28.21 27.84
C LEU A 377 -6.27 27.23 26.86
N GLY A 378 -5.49 26.27 27.37
CA GLY A 378 -4.70 25.30 26.60
C GLY A 378 -3.19 25.41 26.87
N ILE A 379 -2.44 24.39 26.46
CA ILE A 379 -0.99 24.32 26.64
C ILE A 379 -0.28 25.46 25.89
N ASN A 380 0.51 26.26 26.61
CA ASN A 380 1.36 27.29 26.01
C ASN A 380 2.74 26.70 25.67
N TRP A 381 2.84 26.09 24.49
CA TRP A 381 4.05 25.39 24.01
C TRP A 381 5.31 26.26 24.05
N ASN A 382 5.19 27.57 23.80
CA ASN A 382 6.33 28.49 23.86
C ASN A 382 6.87 28.66 25.29
N MET A 383 5.99 28.61 26.30
CA MET A 383 6.36 28.75 27.70
C MET A 383 6.99 27.45 28.22
N ARG A 384 6.42 26.28 27.91
CA ARG A 384 7.00 24.98 28.27
C ARG A 384 8.37 24.75 27.61
N ALA A 385 8.55 25.19 26.36
CA ALA A 385 9.86 25.16 25.68
C ALA A 385 10.91 26.05 26.35
N SER A 386 10.50 27.17 26.97
CA SER A 386 11.41 28.06 27.72
C SER A 386 11.78 27.51 29.11
N LEU A 387 10.99 26.59 29.67
CA LEU A 387 11.23 26.02 31.00
C LEU A 387 12.20 24.83 30.97
N VAL A 388 12.33 24.16 29.81
CA VAL A 388 13.19 22.97 29.62
C VAL A 388 14.60 23.34 29.12
N GLY A 389 14.82 24.58 28.66
CA GLY A 389 16.11 25.05 28.12
C GLY A 389 16.70 26.23 28.89
N GLY A 390 17.63 25.94 29.79
CA GLY A 390 18.44 26.91 30.52
C GLY A 390 19.34 27.78 29.64
N ASP A 391 19.69 28.93 30.21
CA ASP A 391 20.62 29.99 29.82
C ASP A 391 21.35 29.91 28.46
N GLN A 392 21.25 31.01 27.71
CA GLN A 392 21.98 31.24 26.47
C GLN A 392 23.49 31.25 26.72
N GLY A 393 24.20 30.14 26.50
CA GLY A 393 25.66 30.25 26.55
C GLY A 393 26.53 29.01 26.42
N THR A 394 26.02 27.78 26.50
CA THR A 394 26.91 26.61 26.55
C THR A 394 26.71 25.68 25.37
N ALA A 395 27.81 25.43 24.65
CA ALA A 395 27.92 24.61 23.45
C ALA A 395 27.39 23.18 23.67
N GLY A 396 26.13 23.00 23.27
CA GLY A 396 25.37 21.75 23.35
C GLY A 396 23.87 21.97 23.12
N THR A 397 23.51 23.13 22.54
CA THR A 397 22.16 23.68 22.55
C THR A 397 21.49 23.44 21.21
N PHE A 398 20.44 22.63 21.21
CA PHE A 398 19.47 22.56 20.12
C PHE A 398 18.96 23.98 19.84
N PRO A 399 18.84 24.41 18.57
CA PRO A 399 18.57 25.80 18.22
C PRO A 399 17.08 26.12 18.38
N ILE A 400 16.56 26.08 19.61
CA ILE A 400 15.16 26.34 19.95
C ILE A 400 14.85 27.85 19.83
N GLY A 401 15.85 28.73 19.98
CA GLY A 401 15.71 30.19 19.90
C GLY A 401 15.49 30.80 18.51
N LYS A 402 15.44 30.01 17.43
CA LYS A 402 15.18 30.48 16.05
C LYS A 402 13.76 30.17 15.52
N TRP A 403 12.89 29.59 16.35
CA TRP A 403 11.57 29.12 15.91
C TRP A 403 10.51 30.19 16.20
N LYS A 404 10.53 31.26 15.40
CA LYS A 404 9.41 32.19 15.37
C LYS A 404 8.29 31.52 14.58
N ASN A 405 7.25 31.05 15.28
CA ASN A 405 6.03 30.36 14.81
C ASN A 405 6.14 28.82 14.74
N LEU A 406 5.92 28.14 15.87
CA LEU A 406 5.56 26.73 15.89
C LEU A 406 4.16 26.57 15.27
N SER A 407 4.08 26.10 14.03
CA SER A 407 2.81 25.74 13.40
C SER A 407 2.37 24.38 13.94
N LEU A 408 1.31 24.38 14.76
CA LEU A 408 0.77 23.20 15.45
C LEU A 408 0.22 22.13 14.50
N ALA A 409 0.08 22.45 13.21
CA ALA A 409 -0.60 21.62 12.23
C ALA A 409 0.26 20.51 11.61
N THR A 410 1.59 20.53 11.72
CA THR A 410 2.46 19.45 11.21
C THR A 410 3.77 19.44 12.00
N LEU A 411 4.06 18.35 12.71
CA LEU A 411 5.29 18.23 13.50
C LEU A 411 6.32 17.40 12.73
N ASP A 412 7.45 18.03 12.42
CA ASP A 412 8.66 17.33 11.98
C ASP A 412 9.24 16.45 13.11
N VAL A 413 10.01 15.42 12.77
CA VAL A 413 10.54 14.41 13.70
C VAL A 413 11.30 15.06 14.87
N LEU A 414 12.14 16.07 14.58
CA LEU A 414 12.94 16.76 15.60
C LEU A 414 12.07 17.62 16.54
N SER A 415 10.97 18.19 16.03
CA SER A 415 10.01 18.99 16.82
C SER A 415 9.16 18.09 17.71
N PHE A 416 8.78 16.92 17.21
CA PHE A 416 8.01 15.94 17.96
C PHE A 416 8.81 15.35 19.13
N THR A 417 10.09 15.00 18.92
CA THR A 417 10.96 14.52 20.00
C THR A 417 11.16 15.58 21.08
N ALA A 418 11.33 16.85 20.71
CA ALA A 418 11.48 17.93 21.67
C ALA A 418 10.20 18.16 22.50
N ILE A 419 9.02 18.10 21.87
CA ILE A 419 7.73 18.17 22.57
C ILE A 419 7.57 16.98 23.53
N LEU A 420 7.91 15.77 23.08
CA LEU A 420 7.86 14.58 23.92
C LEU A 420 8.83 14.67 25.11
N ASP A 421 10.04 15.17 24.91
CA ASP A 421 11.01 15.35 25.98
C ASP A 421 10.51 16.37 27.01
N ILE A 422 9.97 17.51 26.55
CA ILE A 422 9.33 18.51 27.42
C ILE A 422 8.18 17.89 28.21
N LEU A 423 7.28 17.18 27.53
CA LEU A 423 6.14 16.50 28.14
C LEU A 423 6.59 15.43 29.14
N SER A 424 7.66 14.68 28.83
CA SER A 424 8.19 13.63 29.70
C SER A 424 8.95 14.16 30.92
N SER A 425 9.50 15.37 30.84
CA SER A 425 10.16 16.04 31.97
C SER A 425 9.17 16.55 33.02
N ASP A 426 7.90 16.70 32.65
CA ASP A 426 6.84 17.10 33.55
C ASP A 426 6.31 15.87 34.31
N ASN A 427 6.33 15.93 35.64
CA ASN A 427 5.82 14.87 36.52
C ASN A 427 4.28 14.72 36.45
N GLN A 428 3.60 15.58 35.69
CA GLN A 428 2.14 15.59 35.49
C GLN A 428 1.69 14.97 34.16
N THR A 429 2.60 14.50 33.31
CA THR A 429 2.26 13.88 32.01
C THR A 429 2.35 12.36 32.07
N ARG A 430 1.39 11.66 31.46
CA ARG A 430 1.39 10.20 31.34
C ARG A 430 0.93 9.72 29.97
N LEU A 431 1.67 8.77 29.38
CA LEU A 431 1.21 8.02 28.21
C LEU A 431 0.08 7.07 28.60
N ILE A 432 -1.06 7.16 27.92
CA ILE A 432 -2.22 6.29 28.15
C ILE A 432 -2.02 4.97 27.41
N GLN A 433 -1.91 5.05 26.09
CA GLN A 433 -1.78 3.90 25.19
C GLN A 433 -1.20 4.32 23.83
N GLU A 434 -0.66 3.34 23.10
CA GLU A 434 -0.18 3.46 21.72
C GLU A 434 -0.70 2.31 20.85
N PRO A 435 -1.96 2.35 20.36
CA PRO A 435 -2.42 1.37 19.38
C PRO A 435 -1.77 1.60 18.02
N GLN A 436 -1.47 0.50 17.34
CA GLN A 436 -0.94 0.50 15.98
C GLN A 436 -1.78 -0.42 15.09
N VAL A 437 -2.00 0.00 13.85
CA VAL A 437 -2.77 -0.76 12.86
C VAL A 437 -2.14 -0.63 11.48
N THR A 438 -2.09 -1.74 10.74
CA THR A 438 -1.69 -1.73 9.33
C THR A 438 -2.89 -2.07 8.47
N THR A 439 -3.14 -1.26 7.45
CA THR A 439 -4.25 -1.47 6.50
C THR A 439 -3.81 -1.08 5.10
N ALA A 440 -4.45 -1.63 4.07
CA ALA A 440 -4.19 -1.16 2.71
C ALA A 440 -4.96 0.12 2.39
N GLU A 441 -4.56 0.78 1.32
CA GLU A 441 -5.20 2.00 0.86
C GLU A 441 -6.73 1.82 0.65
N ASN A 442 -7.51 2.81 1.08
CA ASN A 442 -8.97 2.87 1.02
C ASN A 442 -9.71 1.80 1.86
N MET A 443 -9.01 0.92 2.57
CA MET A 443 -9.62 -0.06 3.47
C MET A 443 -9.70 0.45 4.91
N MET A 444 -10.89 0.34 5.51
CA MET A 444 -11.10 0.67 6.92
C MET A 444 -10.51 -0.42 7.81
N ALA A 445 -9.74 -0.01 8.82
CA ALA A 445 -9.26 -0.89 9.87
C ALA A 445 -9.75 -0.44 11.24
N ASN A 446 -10.14 -1.41 12.06
CA ASN A 446 -10.68 -1.20 13.39
C ASN A 446 -9.79 -1.91 14.41
N VAL A 447 -9.43 -1.21 15.48
CA VAL A 447 -8.68 -1.74 16.62
C VAL A 447 -9.47 -1.44 17.88
N SER A 448 -9.75 -2.46 18.68
CA SER A 448 -10.33 -2.32 20.02
C SER A 448 -9.40 -2.95 21.05
N VAL A 449 -9.09 -2.21 22.11
CA VAL A 449 -8.27 -2.69 23.23
C VAL A 449 -8.94 -2.25 24.51
N GLY A 450 -9.28 -3.18 25.40
CA GLY A 450 -10.01 -2.83 26.60
C GLY A 450 -10.02 -3.91 27.67
N THR A 451 -10.67 -3.58 28.78
CA THR A 451 -10.93 -4.46 29.91
C THR A 451 -12.40 -4.38 30.29
N THR A 452 -12.99 -5.51 30.65
CA THR A 452 -14.37 -5.60 31.09
C THR A 452 -14.45 -5.53 32.61
N TYR A 453 -15.35 -4.72 33.15
CA TYR A 453 -15.62 -4.60 34.58
C TYR A 453 -17.03 -5.16 34.90
N PRO A 454 -17.15 -6.24 35.69
CA PRO A 454 -18.45 -6.77 36.07
C PRO A 454 -19.11 -5.91 37.16
N VAL A 455 -20.30 -5.38 36.89
CA VAL A 455 -21.10 -4.57 37.83
C VAL A 455 -22.24 -5.42 38.39
N THR A 456 -22.42 -5.41 39.70
CA THR A 456 -23.56 -6.09 40.32
C THR A 456 -24.85 -5.29 40.14
N VAL A 457 -25.85 -5.90 39.50
CA VAL A 457 -27.19 -5.34 39.36
C VAL A 457 -28.20 -6.18 40.17
N PRO A 458 -28.97 -5.56 41.09
CA PRO A 458 -29.98 -6.29 41.86
C PRO A 458 -31.18 -6.59 40.95
N THR A 459 -31.52 -7.86 40.79
CA THR A 459 -32.75 -8.28 40.08
C THR A 459 -33.97 -8.17 40.99
N ALA A 460 -35.08 -7.66 40.45
CA ALA A 460 -36.32 -7.39 41.20
C ALA A 460 -37.28 -8.60 41.28
N GLU A 461 -36.82 -9.83 41.05
CA GLU A 461 -37.66 -11.02 41.18
C GLU A 461 -37.48 -11.70 42.55
N GLY A 462 -38.62 -11.77 43.26
CA GLY A 462 -38.72 -12.07 44.67
C GLY A 462 -38.25 -13.46 45.08
N GLY A 463 -37.24 -13.50 45.95
CA GLY A 463 -36.95 -14.66 46.79
C GLY A 463 -37.82 -14.65 48.06
N LEU A 464 -38.46 -15.78 48.38
CA LEU A 464 -39.29 -15.99 49.58
C LEU A 464 -38.52 -15.90 50.93
N ALA A 465 -37.28 -15.41 50.97
CA ALA A 465 -36.42 -15.40 52.15
C ALA A 465 -35.47 -14.19 52.24
N GLY A 466 -35.87 -13.02 51.75
CA GLY A 466 -35.15 -11.75 52.00
C GLY A 466 -33.75 -11.63 51.40
N THR A 467 -33.31 -12.59 50.58
CA THR A 467 -32.03 -12.53 49.86
C THR A 467 -32.33 -12.18 48.41
N GLN A 468 -32.05 -10.96 48.00
CA GLN A 468 -32.17 -10.52 46.61
C GLN A 468 -31.04 -11.18 45.79
N PRO A 469 -31.34 -11.93 44.72
CA PRO A 469 -30.30 -12.40 43.82
C PRO A 469 -29.60 -11.21 43.15
N VAL A 470 -28.26 -11.23 43.15
CA VAL A 470 -27.43 -10.26 42.41
C VAL A 470 -26.99 -10.93 41.11
N THR A 471 -27.16 -10.24 39.99
CA THR A 471 -26.58 -10.65 38.71
C THR A 471 -25.41 -9.74 38.38
N PHE A 472 -24.45 -10.23 37.61
CA PHE A 472 -23.31 -9.45 37.13
C PHE A 472 -23.63 -8.99 35.70
N GLN A 473 -23.49 -7.69 35.45
CA GLN A 473 -23.54 -7.09 34.13
C GLN A 473 -22.14 -6.59 33.77
N ASP A 474 -21.61 -7.09 32.67
CA ASP A 474 -20.30 -6.71 32.17
C ASP A 474 -20.34 -5.32 31.54
N GLN A 475 -19.43 -4.46 31.97
CA GLN A 475 -19.25 -3.11 31.45
C GLN A 475 -17.86 -3.00 30.82
N ASP A 476 -17.81 -2.86 29.49
CA ASP A 476 -16.56 -2.75 28.76
C ASP A 476 -15.97 -1.34 28.86
N ILE A 477 -14.67 -1.26 29.13
CA ILE A 477 -13.87 -0.04 29.09
C ILE A 477 -12.80 -0.27 28.04
N GLN A 478 -12.99 0.31 26.85
CA GLN A 478 -12.12 0.07 25.71
C GLN A 478 -11.71 1.36 24.98
N ILE A 479 -10.57 1.26 24.31
CA ILE A 479 -10.11 2.22 23.33
C ILE A 479 -10.41 1.63 21.96
N ASN A 480 -11.25 2.32 21.20
CA ASN A 480 -11.62 1.96 19.84
C ASN A 480 -11.01 2.96 18.87
N LEU A 481 -10.26 2.47 17.90
CA LEU A 481 -9.70 3.24 16.80
C LEU A 481 -10.21 2.65 15.49
N SER A 482 -10.97 3.45 14.75
CA SER A 482 -11.35 3.16 13.36
C SER A 482 -10.65 4.17 12.46
N VAL A 483 -9.93 3.67 11.45
CA VAL A 483 -9.19 4.51 10.52
C VAL A 483 -9.32 4.01 9.09
N GLN A 484 -9.54 4.94 8.16
CA GLN A 484 -9.51 4.70 6.72
C GLN A 484 -8.48 5.64 6.07
N PRO A 485 -7.31 5.14 5.64
CA PRO A 485 -6.31 5.94 4.94
C PRO A 485 -6.51 5.95 3.42
N LYS A 486 -6.07 7.04 2.80
CA LYS A 486 -5.99 7.24 1.35
C LYS A 486 -4.69 7.95 1.01
N ILE A 487 -3.95 7.44 0.03
CA ILE A 487 -2.68 8.05 -0.40
C ILE A 487 -2.97 9.08 -1.49
N ASN A 488 -2.35 10.25 -1.38
CA ASN A 488 -2.37 11.29 -2.41
C ASN A 488 -0.92 11.60 -2.82
N GLU A 489 -0.68 11.73 -4.12
CA GLU A 489 0.59 12.21 -4.70
C GLU A 489 1.87 11.56 -4.11
N LYS A 490 1.78 10.30 -3.63
CA LYS A 490 2.85 9.51 -3.00
C LYS A 490 3.52 10.09 -1.73
N VAL A 491 3.11 11.28 -1.26
CA VAL A 491 3.73 11.95 -0.10
C VAL A 491 2.73 12.21 1.03
N PHE A 492 1.46 12.44 0.70
CA PHE A 492 0.44 12.78 1.68
C PHE A 492 -0.56 11.63 1.86
N ILE A 493 -0.98 11.40 3.09
CA ILE A 493 -1.94 10.38 3.47
C ILE A 493 -3.11 11.11 4.14
N THR A 494 -4.27 11.04 3.50
CA THR A 494 -5.53 11.52 4.09
C THR A 494 -6.14 10.38 4.89
N MET A 495 -6.48 10.62 6.14
CA MET A 495 -7.08 9.63 7.03
C MET A 495 -8.39 10.15 7.58
N SER A 496 -9.45 9.34 7.47
CA SER A 496 -10.65 9.51 8.27
C SER A 496 -10.49 8.70 9.54
N ILE A 497 -10.47 9.35 10.70
CA ILE A 497 -10.24 8.72 12.01
C ILE A 497 -11.45 8.92 12.90
N ASN A 498 -11.91 7.84 13.49
CA ASN A 498 -12.81 7.84 14.63
C ASN A 498 -12.11 7.13 15.80
N ALA A 499 -11.80 7.89 16.85
CA ALA A 499 -11.16 7.38 18.06
C ALA A 499 -12.08 7.59 19.26
N VAL A 500 -12.28 6.54 20.04
CA VAL A 500 -13.03 6.55 21.31
C VAL A 500 -12.09 6.03 22.39
N VAL A 501 -11.93 6.79 23.46
CA VAL A 501 -11.07 6.45 24.61
C VAL A 501 -11.94 6.44 25.86
N GLN A 502 -12.10 5.26 26.45
CA GLN A 502 -12.78 5.09 27.73
C GLN A 502 -11.78 4.88 28.87
N ALA A 503 -12.06 5.47 30.03
CA ALA A 503 -11.24 5.33 31.23
C ALA A 503 -12.10 5.25 32.50
N LEU A 504 -11.72 4.38 33.42
CA LEU A 504 -12.31 4.30 34.75
C LEU A 504 -11.84 5.49 35.60
N VAL A 505 -12.76 6.35 36.05
CA VAL A 505 -12.43 7.55 36.86
C VAL A 505 -12.75 7.39 38.35
N GLY A 506 -13.60 6.43 38.72
CA GLY A 506 -13.93 6.15 40.11
C GLY A 506 -15.09 5.18 40.25
N PHE A 507 -15.58 5.04 41.48
CA PHE A 507 -16.75 4.23 41.80
C PHE A 507 -17.78 5.04 42.58
N THR A 508 -19.06 4.74 42.38
CA THR A 508 -20.19 5.34 43.07
C THR A 508 -21.15 4.26 43.58
N GLY A 509 -22.10 4.66 44.42
CA GLY A 509 -23.10 3.78 45.02
C GLY A 509 -22.84 3.44 46.49
N PRO A 510 -23.79 2.76 47.16
CA PRO A 510 -23.75 2.51 48.60
C PRO A 510 -22.51 1.73 49.06
N ASN A 511 -21.95 0.89 48.19
CA ASN A 511 -20.76 0.08 48.44
C ASN A 511 -19.57 0.46 47.55
N ALA A 512 -19.64 1.59 46.83
CA ALA A 512 -18.65 1.97 45.80
C ALA A 512 -18.39 0.85 44.77
N ASP A 513 -19.45 0.21 44.30
CA ASP A 513 -19.44 -0.95 43.40
C ASP A 513 -19.72 -0.59 41.93
N ARG A 514 -20.19 0.63 41.64
CA ARG A 514 -20.57 1.05 40.29
C ARG A 514 -19.49 1.94 39.66
N PRO A 515 -18.83 1.51 38.59
CA PRO A 515 -17.78 2.30 37.95
C PRO A 515 -18.36 3.55 37.30
N ILE A 516 -17.65 4.67 37.45
CA ILE A 516 -17.85 5.88 36.65
C ILE A 516 -16.83 5.82 35.52
N ILE A 517 -17.31 5.81 34.28
CA ILE A 517 -16.49 5.74 33.07
C ILE A 517 -16.50 7.10 32.38
N SER A 518 -15.31 7.62 32.11
CA SER A 518 -15.10 8.79 31.27
C SER A 518 -14.88 8.33 29.84
N GLU A 519 -15.68 8.83 28.91
CA GLU A 519 -15.54 8.57 27.48
C GLU A 519 -15.11 9.84 26.74
N ARG A 520 -14.13 9.71 25.85
CA ARG A 520 -13.62 10.79 25.00
C ARG A 520 -13.66 10.32 23.56
N THR A 521 -14.35 11.08 22.69
CA THR A 521 -14.55 10.70 21.30
C THR A 521 -14.04 11.80 20.37
N THR A 522 -13.36 11.41 19.29
CA THR A 522 -12.85 12.31 18.26
C THR A 522 -13.10 11.73 16.89
N THR A 523 -13.81 12.48 16.05
CA THR A 523 -14.02 12.15 14.63
C THR A 523 -13.42 13.28 13.80
N THR A 524 -12.44 12.95 12.97
CA THR A 524 -11.76 13.95 12.15
C THR A 524 -11.32 13.37 10.81
N GLN A 525 -11.11 14.25 9.84
CA GLN A 525 -10.44 13.92 8.60
C GLN A 525 -9.19 14.79 8.50
N VAL A 526 -8.03 14.14 8.46
CA VAL A 526 -6.74 14.83 8.49
C VAL A 526 -5.86 14.38 7.32
N ARG A 527 -4.93 15.25 6.93
CA ARG A 527 -3.93 14.94 5.91
C ARG A 527 -2.54 15.14 6.49
N VAL A 528 -1.75 14.09 6.50
CA VAL A 528 -0.41 14.05 7.10
C VAL A 528 0.58 13.57 6.05
N ARG A 529 1.83 14.00 6.11
CA ARG A 529 2.87 13.44 5.24
C ARG A 529 3.30 12.07 5.74
N ASN A 530 3.82 11.25 4.82
CA ASN A 530 4.40 9.96 5.17
C ASN A 530 5.54 10.13 6.20
N GLY A 531 5.41 9.49 7.36
CA GLY A 531 6.38 9.51 8.45
C GLY A 531 6.33 10.73 9.39
N GLU A 532 5.51 11.74 9.09
CA GLU A 532 5.33 12.90 9.98
C GLU A 532 4.22 12.66 11.01
N THR A 533 4.28 13.36 12.14
CA THR A 533 3.28 13.26 13.19
C THR A 533 2.34 14.48 13.17
N LEU A 534 1.05 14.23 13.29
CA LEU A 534 0.02 15.26 13.44
C LEU A 534 -0.63 15.19 14.82
N LEU A 535 -0.78 16.34 15.48
CA LEU A 535 -1.64 16.51 16.63
C LEU A 535 -3.08 16.73 16.15
N ILE A 536 -3.99 15.84 16.51
CA ILE A 536 -5.38 15.86 16.03
C ILE A 536 -6.30 16.66 16.94
N GLY A 537 -6.01 16.71 18.24
CA GLY A 537 -6.81 17.46 19.18
C GLY A 537 -6.32 17.36 20.61
N GLY A 538 -6.71 18.37 21.40
CA GLY A 538 -6.59 18.45 22.85
C GLY A 538 -7.99 18.53 23.45
N LEU A 539 -8.44 17.47 24.14
CA LEU A 539 -9.73 17.46 24.84
C LEU A 539 -9.51 17.82 26.30
N ILE A 540 -9.98 19.01 26.71
CA ILE A 540 -9.85 19.51 28.09
C ILE A 540 -11.02 19.00 28.93
N PHE A 541 -10.70 18.41 30.08
CA PHE A 541 -11.63 18.02 31.12
C PHE A 541 -11.32 18.82 32.39
N GLU A 542 -12.32 19.53 32.94
CA GLU A 542 -12.21 20.29 34.18
C GLU A 542 -13.05 19.64 35.27
N GLN A 543 -12.42 19.37 36.42
CA GLN A 543 -13.08 18.96 37.65
C GLN A 543 -12.87 20.04 38.70
N GLU A 544 -13.97 20.54 39.26
CA GLU A 544 -13.93 21.56 40.31
C GLU A 544 -14.45 20.97 41.62
N ASP A 545 -13.54 20.78 42.59
CA ASP A 545 -13.88 20.32 43.93
C ASP A 545 -13.95 21.55 44.88
N GLN A 546 -15.17 21.94 45.27
CA GLN A 546 -15.38 23.02 46.25
C GLN A 546 -15.64 22.44 47.64
N SER A 547 -14.77 22.77 48.61
CA SER A 547 -14.95 22.43 50.02
C SER A 547 -15.15 23.70 50.85
N LEU A 548 -16.30 23.80 51.51
CA LEU A 548 -16.63 24.91 52.42
C LEU A 548 -16.68 24.39 53.85
N THR A 549 -15.66 24.72 54.64
CA THR A 549 -15.66 24.46 56.09
C THR A 549 -16.13 25.72 56.81
N LYS A 550 -17.18 25.63 57.61
CA LYS A 550 -17.70 26.76 58.40
C LYS A 550 -17.97 26.35 59.84
N LEU A 551 -17.74 27.24 60.80
CA LEU A 551 -18.22 27.01 62.18
C LEU A 551 -19.75 27.09 62.21
N PRO A 552 -20.43 26.17 62.92
CA PRO A 552 -21.86 26.28 63.15
C PRO A 552 -22.17 27.60 63.88
N LEU A 553 -23.30 28.24 63.54
CA LEU A 553 -23.76 29.57 64.01
C LEU A 553 -22.94 30.77 63.49
N LEU A 554 -21.64 30.84 63.77
CA LEU A 554 -20.79 32.01 63.47
C LEU A 554 -20.53 32.21 61.96
N GLY A 555 -20.54 31.13 61.17
CA GLY A 555 -20.31 31.19 59.72
C GLY A 555 -21.48 31.74 58.90
N ASN A 556 -22.67 31.91 59.49
CA ASN A 556 -23.88 32.38 58.79
C ASN A 556 -24.23 33.85 59.08
N ILE A 557 -23.46 34.56 59.92
CA ILE A 557 -23.77 35.95 60.29
C ILE A 557 -23.42 36.89 59.12
N PRO A 558 -24.35 37.74 58.64
CA PRO A 558 -24.05 38.76 57.64
C PRO A 558 -22.96 39.73 58.15
N LEU A 559 -22.10 40.22 57.25
CA LEU A 559 -20.86 40.98 57.52
C LEU A 559 -19.68 40.21 58.15
N ILE A 560 -19.86 39.47 59.25
CA ILE A 560 -18.72 38.87 59.99
C ILE A 560 -18.49 37.37 59.73
N GLY A 561 -19.43 36.67 59.11
CA GLY A 561 -19.32 35.23 58.81
C GLY A 561 -18.18 34.88 57.84
N GLY A 562 -17.60 35.88 57.16
CA GLY A 562 -16.42 35.74 56.31
C GLY A 562 -15.15 35.29 57.05
N LEU A 563 -15.00 35.67 58.33
CA LEU A 563 -13.84 35.33 59.16
C LEU A 563 -13.92 33.90 59.75
N PHE A 564 -15.10 33.27 59.67
CA PHE A 564 -15.38 31.96 60.27
C PHE A 564 -15.73 30.88 59.22
N ARG A 565 -15.43 31.16 57.95
CA ARG A 565 -15.55 30.21 56.83
C ARG A 565 -14.18 30.06 56.15
N ASN A 566 -13.80 28.82 55.86
CA ASN A 566 -12.66 28.49 55.03
C ASN A 566 -13.19 27.87 53.73
N LYS A 567 -12.97 28.53 52.60
CA LYS A 567 -13.30 28.03 51.27
C LYS A 567 -12.02 27.47 50.65
N SER A 568 -11.98 26.17 50.41
CA SER A 568 -10.94 25.51 49.62
C SER A 568 -11.55 25.11 48.28
N GLU A 569 -10.95 25.59 47.18
CA GLU A 569 -11.37 25.30 45.82
C GLU A 569 -10.20 24.62 45.13
N VAL A 570 -10.39 23.38 44.70
CA VAL A 570 -9.38 22.60 43.99
C VAL A 570 -9.92 22.32 42.60
N THR A 571 -9.39 23.03 41.61
CA THR A 571 -9.66 22.77 40.20
C THR A 571 -8.58 21.87 39.64
N LYS A 572 -8.97 20.73 39.06
CA LYS A 572 -8.08 19.83 38.31
C LYS A 572 -8.49 19.85 36.85
N GLN A 573 -7.59 20.29 35.97
CA GLN A 573 -7.79 20.24 34.53
C GLN A 573 -6.86 19.19 33.92
N ARG A 574 -7.40 18.34 33.05
CA ARG A 574 -6.70 17.27 32.33
C ARG A 574 -6.92 17.45 30.85
N GLU A 575 -5.86 17.38 30.05
CA GLU A 575 -5.94 17.46 28.58
C GLU A 575 -5.47 16.14 27.96
N LEU A 576 -6.31 15.58 27.07
CA LEU A 576 -5.94 14.42 26.24
C LEU A 576 -5.44 14.90 24.88
N LEU A 577 -4.17 14.66 24.59
CA LEU A 577 -3.52 14.88 23.31
C LEU A 577 -3.50 13.59 22.49
N ILE A 578 -3.91 13.68 21.23
CA ILE A 578 -3.93 12.56 20.28
C ILE A 578 -2.97 12.85 19.15
N PHE A 579 -1.88 12.08 19.08
CA PHE A 579 -0.89 12.17 18.00
C PHE A 579 -1.07 11.01 17.02
N ILE A 580 -1.01 11.27 15.73
CA ILE A 580 -1.09 10.24 14.69
C ILE A 580 0.10 10.33 13.76
N THR A 581 0.72 9.18 13.49
CA THR A 581 1.87 9.04 12.60
C THR A 581 1.59 7.93 11.59
N PRO A 582 1.30 8.25 10.32
CA PRO A 582 1.17 7.26 9.27
C PRO A 582 2.51 6.97 8.58
N ASN A 583 2.76 5.72 8.22
CA ASN A 583 3.94 5.28 7.49
C ASN A 583 3.54 4.31 6.36
N ILE A 584 3.93 4.61 5.13
CA ILE A 584 3.75 3.71 3.98
C ILE A 584 4.74 2.56 4.12
N VAL A 585 4.23 1.35 4.25
CA VAL A 585 5.04 0.13 4.27
C VAL A 585 5.50 -0.11 2.83
N SER A 586 6.78 0.11 2.58
CA SER A 586 7.40 -0.27 1.31
C SER A 586 7.69 -1.76 1.36
N ASP A 587 7.16 -2.50 0.39
CA ASP A 587 7.45 -3.92 0.26
C ASP A 587 8.87 -4.08 -0.30
N THR A 588 9.85 -4.15 0.60
CA THR A 588 11.22 -4.57 0.28
C THR A 588 11.44 -6.05 0.56
N LEU A 589 10.38 -6.88 0.50
CA LEU A 589 10.58 -8.32 0.45
C LEU A 589 11.18 -8.66 -0.92
N THR A 590 12.50 -8.73 -0.92
CA THR A 590 13.31 -9.51 -1.85
C THR A 590 12.56 -10.78 -2.25
N GLN A 591 12.06 -10.83 -3.49
CA GLN A 591 11.66 -12.09 -4.09
C GLN A 591 12.89 -13.02 -4.11
N PRO A 592 12.77 -14.28 -3.63
CA PRO A 592 13.88 -15.23 -3.60
C PRO A 592 14.38 -15.64 -4.99
#